data_AF-A0A5J6LEP0-F1
#
_entry.id   AF-A0A5J6LEP0-F1
#
_cell.length_a   1.000
_cell.length_b   1.000
_cell.length_c   1.000
_cell.angle_alpha   90.00
_cell.angle_beta   90.00
_cell.angle_gamma   90.00
#
_symmetry.space_group_name_H-M   'P 1'
#
loop_
_entity.id
_entity.type
_entity.pdbx_description
1 polymer ?
#
loop_
_entity_poly.entity_id
_entity_poly.type
_entity_poly.pdbx_seq_one_letter_code
_entity_poly.pdbx_strand_id
1 'polypeptide(L)'
;MGKKLKDIAHLLSTPRNVKNKKTTEVEVVKQVPKVQLIYAFNGTGKTRLSREFKQLVAPKCTNDGEESPLPRDKILYYNAFTEDLFYWDNDLASDVEPKLKIQPNSYTDWLLTLLKDLGQDGNIVKYFQHYANDKLTPHFSEDFTEVTFSLERGDDEHSGSLKISKGEESNFIWSIFYTLLDQVITILNVPEPEERETNQFDQLEYVFIDDPVSSLDENHLIELAVSLAGLIKSSQSGLKFIITTHSPLFYNVLFNELNSKTCYLLERFEDGTFSLTEKQGDSNKSFSYHLYLIQTLEQAVAENQVQKYHFTLLRNLYEKTASFLGYPKWSELLPGDKQAYLNRIIQFTSHSTLSNDAVAEPTPPEKQTVNLLLNHLKKEYGFWQQVETND
;
A
#
# COMPACT_ATOMS: atom_id res chain seq x y z
N MET A 1 -0.08 -17.42 17.77
CA MET A 1 0.55 -18.47 16.94
C MET A 1 0.89 -17.82 15.60
N GLY A 2 2.17 -17.66 15.30
CA GLY A 2 2.62 -17.02 14.06
C GLY A 2 2.24 -17.83 12.82
N LYS A 3 1.86 -17.15 11.74
CA LYS A 3 1.46 -17.74 10.45
C LYS A 3 2.55 -17.52 9.40
N LYS A 4 2.58 -18.32 8.33
CA LYS A 4 3.36 -18.01 7.12
C LYS A 4 2.54 -17.08 6.20
N LEU A 5 3.19 -16.35 5.31
CA LEU A 5 2.48 -15.50 4.32
C LEU A 5 1.51 -16.30 3.44
N LYS A 6 1.84 -17.55 3.12
CA LYS A 6 0.94 -18.45 2.40
C LYS A 6 -0.37 -18.68 3.16
N ASP A 7 -0.30 -18.82 4.48
CA ASP A 7 -1.48 -18.97 5.32
C ASP A 7 -2.30 -17.66 5.33
N ILE A 8 -1.62 -16.51 5.34
CA ILE A 8 -2.29 -15.20 5.20
C ILE A 8 -2.99 -15.10 3.84
N ALA A 9 -2.36 -15.49 2.75
CA ALA A 9 -2.97 -15.50 1.42
C ALA A 9 -4.21 -16.42 1.34
N HIS A 10 -4.16 -17.60 1.97
CA HIS A 10 -5.33 -18.46 2.13
C HIS A 10 -6.47 -17.75 2.90
N LEU A 11 -6.15 -17.01 3.96
CA LEU A 11 -7.16 -16.29 4.76
C LEU A 11 -7.83 -15.12 4.03
N LEU A 12 -7.21 -14.61 2.97
CA LEU A 12 -7.77 -13.54 2.13
C LEU A 12 -8.70 -14.07 1.03
N SER A 13 -8.59 -15.35 0.68
CA SER A 13 -9.39 -16.00 -0.36
C SER A 13 -10.50 -16.91 0.20
N THR A 14 -10.42 -17.29 1.47
CA THR A 14 -11.37 -18.25 2.08
C THR A 14 -12.46 -17.57 2.91
N PRO A 15 -13.74 -17.99 2.76
CA PRO A 15 -14.80 -17.61 3.69
C PRO A 15 -14.46 -18.08 5.12
N ARG A 16 -14.81 -17.27 6.13
CA ARG A 16 -14.51 -17.58 7.55
C ARG A 16 -15.76 -18.00 8.30
N ASN A 17 -15.68 -19.06 9.09
CA ASN A 17 -16.74 -19.41 10.04
C ASN A 17 -16.57 -18.57 11.30
N VAL A 18 -17.58 -17.79 11.68
CA VAL A 18 -17.58 -16.96 12.88
C VAL A 18 -18.63 -17.50 13.85
N LYS A 19 -18.20 -17.80 15.08
CA LYS A 19 -19.12 -18.14 16.19
C LYS A 19 -19.62 -16.86 16.84
N ASN A 20 -20.92 -16.63 16.80
CA ASN A 20 -21.53 -15.43 17.38
C ASN A 20 -21.71 -15.62 18.89
N LYS A 21 -20.99 -14.85 19.73
CA LYS A 21 -20.99 -15.02 21.20
C LYS A 21 -22.27 -14.53 21.91
N LYS A 22 -23.16 -13.79 21.25
CA LYS A 22 -24.28 -13.08 21.91
C LYS A 22 -25.65 -13.77 21.87
N THR A 23 -25.89 -14.74 20.99
CA THR A 23 -27.18 -15.44 20.89
C THR A 23 -27.02 -16.74 20.12
N THR A 24 -26.98 -17.86 20.85
CA THR A 24 -27.02 -19.24 20.33
C THR A 24 -25.86 -19.60 19.38
N GLU A 25 -25.25 -20.77 19.56
CA GLU A 25 -24.11 -21.23 18.74
C GLU A 25 -24.51 -21.51 17.28
N VAL A 26 -24.75 -20.46 16.49
CA VAL A 26 -24.96 -20.55 15.05
C VAL A 26 -23.63 -20.20 14.38
N GLU A 27 -23.03 -21.16 13.69
CA GLU A 27 -21.88 -20.93 12.83
C GLU A 27 -22.34 -20.10 11.63
N VAL A 28 -21.97 -18.81 11.60
CA VAL A 28 -22.25 -17.95 10.45
C VAL A 28 -21.02 -17.96 9.55
N VAL A 29 -21.20 -18.40 8.30
CA VAL A 29 -20.16 -18.32 7.26
C VAL A 29 -20.07 -16.86 6.79
N LYS A 30 -19.03 -16.15 7.22
CA LYS A 30 -18.69 -14.81 6.74
C LYS A 30 -18.03 -14.96 5.36
N GLN A 31 -18.74 -14.53 4.32
CA GLN A 31 -18.23 -14.51 2.95
C GLN A 31 -16.99 -13.60 2.83
N VAL A 32 -16.17 -13.86 1.81
CA VAL A 32 -15.01 -13.01 1.50
C VAL A 32 -15.52 -11.61 1.16
N PRO A 33 -15.04 -10.55 1.83
CA PRO A 33 -15.47 -9.19 1.54
C PRO A 33 -15.13 -8.79 0.10
N LYS A 34 -15.97 -7.94 -0.51
CA LYS A 34 -15.66 -7.35 -1.82
C LYS A 34 -14.36 -6.55 -1.78
N VAL A 35 -14.10 -5.84 -0.68
CA VAL A 35 -12.87 -5.06 -0.49
C VAL A 35 -12.20 -5.45 0.82
N GLN A 36 -10.91 -5.75 0.75
CA GLN A 36 -10.05 -6.05 1.89
C GLN A 36 -8.91 -5.05 1.93
N LEU A 37 -9.00 -4.10 2.87
CA LEU A 37 -8.01 -3.06 3.07
C LEU A 37 -7.05 -3.46 4.21
N ILE A 38 -5.76 -3.59 3.87
CA ILE A 38 -4.71 -4.11 4.74
C ILE A 38 -3.64 -3.04 4.95
N TYR A 39 -3.43 -2.63 6.20
CA TYR A 39 -2.30 -1.81 6.57
C TYR A 39 -1.11 -2.72 6.89
N ALA A 40 0.08 -2.38 6.41
CA ALA A 40 1.32 -3.00 6.88
C ALA A 40 2.49 -2.03 6.80
N PHE A 41 3.35 -2.03 7.81
CA PHE A 41 4.57 -1.23 7.83
C PHE A 41 5.50 -1.55 6.65
N ASN A 42 6.37 -0.61 6.30
CA ASN A 42 7.44 -0.86 5.34
C ASN A 42 8.32 -2.03 5.78
N GLY A 43 8.72 -2.88 4.83
CA GLY A 43 9.49 -4.10 5.12
C GLY A 43 8.70 -5.28 5.69
N THR A 44 7.39 -5.14 5.94
CA THR A 44 6.53 -6.24 6.43
C THR A 44 6.33 -7.34 5.37
N GLY A 45 6.54 -7.06 4.09
CA GLY A 45 6.45 -8.07 3.02
C GLY A 45 5.13 -8.09 2.25
N LYS A 46 4.45 -6.93 2.13
CA LYS A 46 3.23 -6.75 1.32
C LYS A 46 3.40 -7.25 -0.13
N THR A 47 4.52 -6.92 -0.76
CA THR A 47 4.85 -7.40 -2.12
C THR A 47 5.09 -8.90 -2.18
N ARG A 48 5.55 -9.53 -1.11
CA ARG A 48 5.64 -11.00 -1.03
C ARG A 48 4.26 -11.61 -0.87
N LEU A 49 3.39 -11.00 -0.08
CA LEU A 49 1.99 -11.43 0.08
C LEU A 49 1.24 -11.39 -1.26
N SER A 50 1.41 -10.35 -2.08
CA SER A 50 0.77 -10.27 -3.40
C SER A 50 1.23 -11.42 -4.32
N ARG A 51 2.51 -11.82 -4.25
CA ARG A 51 3.04 -12.96 -4.99
C ARG A 51 2.52 -14.31 -4.49
N GLU A 52 2.46 -14.52 -3.17
CA GLU A 52 1.88 -15.74 -2.58
C GLU A 52 0.39 -15.86 -2.96
N PHE A 53 -0.33 -14.74 -2.93
CA PHE A 53 -1.74 -14.70 -3.33
C PHE A 53 -1.93 -15.01 -4.82
N LYS A 54 -1.08 -14.47 -5.70
CA LYS A 54 -1.05 -14.81 -7.13
C LYS A 54 -0.86 -16.31 -7.35
N GLN A 55 0.11 -16.94 -6.67
CA GLN A 55 0.36 -18.38 -6.79
C GLN A 55 -0.78 -19.25 -6.30
N LEU A 56 -1.58 -18.73 -5.35
CA LEU A 56 -2.72 -19.43 -4.78
C LEU A 56 -3.93 -19.41 -5.70
N VAL A 57 -4.23 -18.27 -6.33
CA VAL A 57 -5.38 -18.10 -7.23
C VAL A 57 -5.10 -18.66 -8.62
N ALA A 58 -3.86 -18.51 -9.09
CA ALA A 58 -3.40 -19.00 -10.40
C ALA A 58 -2.10 -19.80 -10.25
N PRO A 59 -2.18 -21.06 -9.77
CA PRO A 59 -1.02 -21.92 -9.66
C PRO A 59 -0.44 -22.23 -11.04
N LYS A 60 0.89 -22.23 -11.15
CA LYS A 60 1.57 -22.70 -12.36
C LYS A 60 1.33 -24.21 -12.47
N CYS A 61 0.56 -24.67 -13.46
CA CYS A 61 0.46 -26.10 -13.73
C CYS A 61 1.79 -26.57 -14.35
N THR A 62 2.33 -27.66 -13.82
CA THR A 62 3.55 -28.32 -14.29
C THR A 62 3.26 -29.51 -15.22
N ASN A 63 2.03 -29.67 -15.68
CA ASN A 63 1.66 -30.76 -16.57
C ASN A 63 1.70 -30.27 -18.02
N ASP A 64 2.68 -30.76 -18.77
CA ASP A 64 2.83 -30.57 -20.20
C ASP A 64 1.62 -31.17 -20.93
N GLY A 65 0.61 -30.37 -21.29
CA GLY A 65 -0.48 -30.83 -22.16
C GLY A 65 -1.76 -29.99 -22.20
N GLU A 66 -2.07 -29.19 -21.18
CA GLU A 66 -3.26 -28.31 -21.18
C GLU A 66 -2.83 -26.84 -21.09
N GLU A 67 -3.39 -25.98 -21.94
CA GLU A 67 -3.25 -24.52 -21.87
C GLU A 67 -3.70 -24.07 -20.48
N SER A 68 -2.73 -23.83 -19.60
CA SER A 68 -3.01 -23.39 -18.25
C SER A 68 -3.51 -21.95 -18.33
N PRO A 69 -4.62 -21.60 -17.65
CA PRO A 69 -5.11 -20.22 -17.64
C PRO A 69 -4.00 -19.32 -17.13
N LEU A 70 -3.73 -18.24 -17.86
CA LEU A 70 -2.68 -17.31 -17.51
C LEU A 70 -3.08 -16.62 -16.20
N PRO A 71 -2.14 -16.29 -15.31
CA PRO A 71 -2.48 -15.65 -14.05
C PRO A 71 -3.33 -14.38 -14.20
N ARG A 72 -3.16 -13.65 -15.31
CA ARG A 72 -3.92 -12.44 -15.63
C ARG A 72 -5.42 -12.70 -15.82
N ASP A 73 -5.81 -13.92 -16.19
CA ASP A 73 -7.20 -14.27 -16.46
C ASP A 73 -8.01 -14.33 -15.15
N LYS A 74 -7.34 -14.57 -14.01
CA LYS A 74 -7.96 -14.66 -12.68
C LYS A 74 -7.59 -13.53 -11.73
N ILE A 75 -6.39 -12.96 -11.86
CA ILE A 75 -5.91 -11.92 -10.97
C ILE A 75 -5.08 -10.85 -11.70
N LEU A 76 -5.47 -9.59 -11.52
CA LEU A 76 -4.66 -8.42 -11.86
C LEU A 76 -3.91 -7.93 -10.62
N TYR A 77 -2.68 -7.47 -10.79
CA TYR A 77 -1.89 -6.94 -9.70
C TYR A 77 -1.16 -5.67 -10.10
N TYR A 78 -1.08 -4.74 -9.15
CA TYR A 78 -0.19 -3.58 -9.16
C TYR A 78 0.74 -3.69 -7.96
N ASN A 79 2.05 -3.68 -8.20
CA ASN A 79 3.08 -3.72 -7.17
C ASN A 79 4.41 -3.21 -7.73
N ALA A 80 5.46 -3.20 -6.90
CA ALA A 80 6.80 -2.80 -7.35
C ALA A 80 7.31 -3.56 -8.60
N PHE A 81 6.96 -4.84 -8.78
CA PHE A 81 7.37 -5.60 -9.97
C PHE A 81 6.69 -5.11 -11.25
N THR A 82 5.49 -4.53 -11.19
CA THR A 82 4.85 -3.93 -12.37
C THR A 82 5.41 -2.55 -12.67
N GLU A 83 5.81 -1.79 -11.65
CA GLU A 83 6.50 -0.51 -11.83
C GLU A 83 7.88 -0.71 -12.47
N ASP A 84 8.63 -1.72 -12.03
CA ASP A 84 9.97 -2.06 -12.55
C ASP A 84 9.96 -2.45 -14.05
N LEU A 85 8.78 -2.68 -14.65
CA LEU A 85 8.66 -2.91 -16.09
C LEU A 85 8.83 -1.65 -16.92
N PHE A 86 8.79 -0.47 -16.29
CA PHE A 86 8.99 0.81 -16.93
C PHE A 86 10.37 1.34 -16.54
N TYR A 87 11.22 1.63 -17.52
CA TYR A 87 12.58 2.07 -17.26
C TYR A 87 13.03 3.13 -18.26
N TRP A 88 13.82 4.08 -17.77
CA TRP A 88 14.37 5.13 -18.62
C TRP A 88 15.53 4.59 -19.45
N ASP A 89 15.48 4.84 -20.76
CA ASP A 89 16.66 4.75 -21.61
C ASP A 89 17.54 5.98 -21.36
N ASN A 90 18.57 5.82 -20.53
CA ASN A 90 19.47 6.90 -20.15
C ASN A 90 20.79 6.82 -20.94
N ASP A 91 20.76 6.46 -22.23
CA ASP A 91 21.98 6.43 -23.04
C ASP A 91 22.53 7.85 -23.29
N LEU A 92 23.25 8.35 -22.28
CA LEU A 92 23.93 9.65 -22.25
C LEU A 92 25.08 9.75 -23.27
N ALA A 93 25.56 8.61 -23.80
CA ALA A 93 26.69 8.61 -24.73
C ALA A 93 26.29 9.09 -26.13
N SER A 94 25.01 8.95 -26.47
CA SER A 94 24.46 9.25 -27.80
C SER A 94 23.68 10.57 -27.86
N ASP A 95 23.58 11.31 -26.76
CA ASP A 95 22.75 12.53 -26.58
C ASP A 95 21.30 12.34 -27.09
N VAL A 96 20.78 11.13 -26.90
CA VAL A 96 19.44 10.73 -27.37
C VAL A 96 18.40 11.34 -26.44
N GLU A 97 17.34 11.84 -27.07
CA GLU A 97 16.13 12.34 -26.44
C GLU A 97 15.59 11.37 -25.36
N PRO A 98 15.30 11.87 -24.12
CA PRO A 98 14.91 11.01 -23.02
C PRO A 98 13.56 10.32 -23.28
N LYS A 99 13.57 8.99 -23.20
CA LYS A 99 12.37 8.15 -23.38
C LYS A 99 12.23 7.09 -22.31
N LEU A 100 10.98 6.84 -21.93
CA LEU A 100 10.60 5.75 -21.04
C LEU A 100 10.29 4.52 -21.88
N LYS A 101 11.01 3.42 -21.64
CA LYS A 101 10.81 2.14 -22.30
C LYS A 101 9.99 1.22 -21.42
N ILE A 102 9.17 0.39 -22.07
CA ILE A 102 8.39 -0.65 -21.42
C ILE A 102 9.05 -2.00 -21.72
N GLN A 103 9.41 -2.73 -20.67
CA GLN A 103 10.08 -4.01 -20.78
C GLN A 103 9.16 -5.05 -21.43
N PRO A 104 9.53 -5.60 -22.60
CA PRO A 104 8.68 -6.55 -23.32
C PRO A 104 8.58 -7.86 -22.54
N ASN A 105 7.35 -8.29 -22.29
CA ASN A 105 7.03 -9.56 -21.66
C ASN A 105 5.54 -9.89 -21.86
N SER A 106 5.17 -11.15 -21.59
CA SER A 106 3.79 -11.63 -21.78
C SER A 106 2.68 -10.77 -21.15
N TYR A 107 2.96 -10.04 -20.05
CA TYR A 107 2.00 -9.16 -19.39
C TYR A 107 1.95 -7.78 -20.05
N THR A 108 3.10 -7.14 -20.29
CA THR A 108 3.15 -5.82 -20.95
C THR A 108 2.68 -5.88 -22.38
N ASP A 109 3.07 -6.91 -23.14
CA ASP A 109 2.65 -7.08 -24.54
C ASP A 109 1.12 -7.16 -24.64
N TRP A 110 0.49 -7.91 -23.72
CA TRP A 110 -0.97 -7.99 -23.62
C TRP A 110 -1.62 -6.69 -23.18
N LEU A 111 -1.09 -6.07 -22.12
CA LEU A 111 -1.61 -4.82 -21.59
C LEU A 111 -1.60 -3.71 -22.64
N LEU A 112 -0.48 -3.55 -23.34
CA LEU A 112 -0.32 -2.52 -24.36
C LEU A 112 -1.19 -2.78 -25.58
N THR A 113 -1.27 -4.04 -26.03
CA THR A 113 -2.16 -4.42 -27.15
C THR A 113 -3.62 -4.14 -26.79
N LEU A 114 -4.05 -4.54 -25.59
CA LEU A 114 -5.41 -4.29 -25.10
C LEU A 114 -5.72 -2.79 -25.04
N LEU A 115 -4.84 -1.98 -24.44
CA LEU A 115 -5.07 -0.54 -24.31
C LEU A 115 -5.06 0.16 -25.67
N LYS A 116 -4.25 -0.32 -26.62
CA LYS A 116 -4.22 0.16 -28.00
C LYS A 116 -5.51 -0.19 -28.75
N ASP A 117 -5.95 -1.44 -28.68
CA ASP A 117 -7.17 -1.91 -29.37
C ASP A 117 -8.42 -1.20 -28.84
N LEU A 118 -8.44 -0.87 -27.55
CA LEU A 118 -9.52 -0.12 -26.90
C LEU A 118 -9.36 1.41 -27.03
N GLY A 119 -8.31 1.93 -27.67
CA GLY A 119 -8.09 3.36 -27.86
C GLY A 119 -7.96 4.16 -26.55
N GLN A 120 -7.23 3.63 -25.58
CA GLN A 120 -7.18 4.14 -24.21
C GLN A 120 -6.05 5.14 -23.93
N ASP A 121 -5.23 5.46 -24.93
CA ASP A 121 -4.14 6.44 -24.84
C ASP A 121 -4.63 7.80 -24.34
N GLY A 122 -5.76 8.30 -24.85
CA GLY A 122 -6.36 9.56 -24.39
C GLY A 122 -6.81 9.54 -22.92
N ASN A 123 -7.31 8.40 -22.43
CA ASN A 123 -7.68 8.25 -21.02
C ASN A 123 -6.44 8.19 -20.12
N ILE A 124 -5.38 7.53 -20.55
CA ILE A 124 -4.11 7.49 -19.82
C ILE A 124 -3.53 8.90 -19.67
N VAL A 125 -3.50 9.68 -20.76
CA VAL A 125 -3.08 11.09 -20.75
C VAL A 125 -3.91 11.89 -19.75
N LYS A 126 -5.25 11.78 -19.82
CA LYS A 126 -6.18 12.49 -18.93
C LYS A 126 -5.94 12.17 -17.46
N TYR A 127 -5.81 10.88 -17.10
CA TYR A 127 -5.58 10.50 -15.70
C TYR A 127 -4.19 10.92 -15.22
N PHE A 128 -3.18 10.83 -16.08
CA PHE A 128 -1.83 11.27 -15.73
C PHE A 128 -1.77 12.78 -15.49
N GLN A 129 -2.34 13.58 -16.38
CA GLN A 129 -2.45 15.03 -16.23
C GLN A 129 -3.22 15.41 -14.96
N HIS A 130 -4.24 14.62 -14.60
CA HIS A 130 -4.99 14.81 -13.37
C HIS A 130 -4.14 14.59 -12.10
N TYR A 131 -3.31 13.55 -12.07
CA TYR A 131 -2.49 13.21 -10.90
C TYR A 131 -1.11 13.89 -10.84
N ALA A 132 -0.64 14.49 -11.94
CA ALA A 132 0.68 15.10 -12.02
C ALA A 132 0.62 16.59 -12.37
N ASN A 133 0.43 16.90 -13.65
CA ASN A 133 0.43 18.27 -14.17
C ASN A 133 -0.39 18.32 -15.44
N ASP A 134 -1.34 19.25 -15.52
CA ASP A 134 -2.26 19.40 -16.64
C ASP A 134 -1.58 19.76 -17.97
N LYS A 135 -0.33 20.22 -17.93
CA LYS A 135 0.47 20.59 -19.11
C LYS A 135 1.45 19.52 -19.56
N LEU A 136 1.60 18.44 -18.79
CA LEU A 136 2.57 17.39 -19.07
C LEU A 136 1.89 16.24 -19.82
N THR A 137 2.22 16.11 -21.11
CA THR A 137 1.53 15.16 -22.00
C THR A 137 2.45 14.00 -22.38
N PRO A 138 2.08 12.74 -22.08
CA PRO A 138 2.77 11.56 -22.55
C PRO A 138 2.36 11.23 -23.99
N HIS A 139 3.34 10.87 -24.81
CA HIS A 139 3.17 10.48 -26.20
C HIS A 139 3.66 9.05 -26.38
N PHE A 140 2.75 8.16 -26.78
CA PHE A 140 3.07 6.77 -27.08
C PHE A 140 3.65 6.66 -28.49
N SER A 141 4.68 5.83 -28.63
CA SER A 141 5.12 5.31 -29.93
C SER A 141 4.03 4.48 -30.61
N GLU A 142 4.11 4.30 -31.94
CA GLU A 142 3.10 3.55 -32.71
C GLU A 142 2.88 2.12 -32.21
N ASP A 143 3.92 1.49 -31.66
CA ASP A 143 3.89 0.15 -31.08
C ASP A 143 3.68 0.12 -29.56
N PHE A 144 3.50 1.30 -28.93
CA PHE A 144 3.29 1.49 -27.49
C PHE A 144 4.47 1.02 -26.61
N THR A 145 5.63 0.69 -27.18
CA THR A 145 6.79 0.18 -26.43
C THR A 145 7.63 1.28 -25.76
N GLU A 146 7.54 2.49 -26.30
CA GLU A 146 8.24 3.69 -25.84
C GLU A 146 7.26 4.84 -25.59
N VAL A 147 7.55 5.65 -24.57
CA VAL A 147 6.78 6.84 -24.21
C VAL A 147 7.73 8.03 -24.06
N THR A 148 7.40 9.15 -24.72
CA THR A 148 8.06 10.45 -24.52
C THR A 148 7.11 11.41 -23.83
N PHE A 149 7.63 12.49 -23.24
CA PHE A 149 6.83 13.48 -22.53
C PHE A 149 7.16 14.87 -23.04
N SER A 150 6.15 15.72 -23.21
CA SER A 150 6.33 17.12 -23.59
C SER A 150 5.52 18.05 -22.69
N LEU A 151 5.95 19.30 -22.58
CA LEU A 151 5.16 20.35 -21.93
C LEU A 151 4.40 21.13 -23.00
N GLU A 152 3.07 21.12 -22.92
CA GLU A 152 2.23 22.00 -23.71
C GLU A 152 2.37 23.44 -23.19
N ARG A 153 3.11 24.26 -23.94
CA ARG A 153 3.04 25.72 -23.83
C ARG A 153 1.96 26.16 -24.81
N GLY A 154 1.26 27.26 -24.53
CA GLY A 154 0.15 27.75 -25.36
C GLY A 154 0.51 28.17 -26.80
N ASP A 155 1.70 27.83 -27.27
CA ASP A 155 2.17 27.98 -28.64
C ASP A 155 2.44 26.55 -29.16
N ASP A 156 1.99 26.21 -30.38
CA ASP A 156 2.08 24.88 -31.03
C ASP A 156 3.53 24.36 -31.26
N GLU A 157 4.54 24.91 -30.58
CA GLU A 157 5.90 24.40 -30.57
C GLU A 157 6.01 23.22 -29.60
N HIS A 158 6.24 22.02 -30.16
CA HIS A 158 6.69 20.87 -29.40
C HIS A 158 8.02 21.22 -28.70
N SER A 159 7.95 21.58 -27.42
CA SER A 159 9.12 21.51 -26.56
C SER A 159 9.56 20.05 -26.53
N GLY A 160 10.81 19.78 -26.96
CA GLY A 160 11.32 18.42 -27.15
C GLY A 160 11.15 17.50 -25.95
N SER A 161 11.46 16.22 -26.11
CA SER A 161 11.20 15.23 -25.06
C SER A 161 11.86 15.57 -23.72
N LEU A 162 11.08 15.43 -22.65
CA LEU A 162 11.44 15.76 -21.29
C LEU A 162 11.50 14.50 -20.43
N LYS A 163 12.52 14.44 -19.56
CA LYS A 163 12.55 13.48 -18.46
C LYS A 163 11.76 14.02 -17.27
N ILE A 164 10.78 13.25 -16.81
CA ILE A 164 9.93 13.60 -15.66
C ILE A 164 10.57 13.14 -14.34
N SER A 165 10.09 13.66 -13.22
CA SER A 165 10.51 13.27 -11.88
C SER A 165 10.08 11.85 -11.52
N LYS A 166 10.69 11.26 -10.48
CA LYS A 166 10.31 9.92 -10.01
C LYS A 166 8.87 9.84 -9.48
N GLY A 167 8.33 10.93 -8.95
CA GLY A 167 6.93 11.00 -8.54
C GLY A 167 5.99 11.00 -9.74
N GLU A 168 6.30 11.79 -10.77
CA GLU A 168 5.53 11.82 -12.02
C GLU A 168 5.62 10.48 -12.77
N GLU A 169 6.77 9.82 -12.77
CA GLU A 169 6.93 8.46 -13.32
C GLU A 169 5.99 7.46 -12.64
N SER A 170 5.93 7.47 -11.30
CA SER A 170 5.02 6.62 -10.53
C SER A 170 3.55 6.95 -10.84
N ASN A 171 3.19 8.24 -10.94
CA ASN A 171 1.84 8.66 -11.35
C ASN A 171 1.48 8.23 -12.76
N PHE A 172 2.42 8.25 -13.70
CA PHE A 172 2.20 7.81 -15.07
C PHE A 172 1.91 6.31 -15.11
N ILE A 173 2.75 5.50 -14.45
CA ILE A 173 2.56 4.04 -14.36
C ILE A 173 1.23 3.72 -13.67
N TRP A 174 0.90 4.43 -12.58
CA TRP A 174 -0.39 4.31 -11.93
C TRP A 174 -1.53 4.67 -12.88
N SER A 175 -1.40 5.69 -13.72
CA SER A 175 -2.45 6.12 -14.68
C SER A 175 -2.73 5.05 -15.75
N ILE A 176 -1.69 4.34 -16.22
CA ILE A 176 -1.86 3.17 -17.08
C ILE A 176 -2.69 2.10 -16.36
N PHE A 177 -2.32 1.77 -15.12
CA PHE A 177 -3.02 0.74 -14.35
C PHE A 177 -4.44 1.16 -13.95
N TYR A 178 -4.64 2.43 -13.60
CA TYR A 178 -5.96 2.98 -13.29
C TYR A 178 -6.87 2.89 -14.51
N THR A 179 -6.35 3.21 -15.70
CA THR A 179 -7.10 3.05 -16.97
C THR A 179 -7.48 1.59 -17.20
N LEU A 180 -6.55 0.65 -16.98
CA LEU A 180 -6.85 -0.79 -17.04
C LEU A 180 -7.98 -1.17 -16.08
N LEU A 181 -7.92 -0.71 -14.82
CA LEU A 181 -8.97 -1.00 -13.83
C LEU A 181 -10.32 -0.41 -14.23
N ASP A 182 -10.33 0.81 -14.77
CA ASP A 182 -11.55 1.46 -15.26
C ASP A 182 -12.18 0.67 -16.41
N GLN A 183 -11.37 0.19 -17.36
CA GLN A 183 -11.84 -0.68 -18.45
C GLN A 183 -12.37 -2.01 -17.94
N VAL A 184 -11.63 -2.69 -17.05
CA VAL A 184 -12.06 -3.95 -16.42
C VAL A 184 -13.43 -3.78 -15.77
N ILE A 185 -13.62 -2.72 -14.99
CA ILE A 185 -14.87 -2.47 -14.28
C ILE A 185 -15.99 -2.10 -15.26
N THR A 186 -15.72 -1.24 -16.23
CA THR A 186 -16.70 -0.83 -17.25
C THR A 186 -17.21 -2.03 -18.04
N ILE A 187 -16.31 -2.91 -18.49
CA ILE A 187 -16.66 -4.11 -19.25
C ILE A 187 -17.39 -5.14 -18.38
N LEU A 188 -16.91 -5.41 -17.16
CA LEU A 188 -17.57 -6.37 -16.26
C LEU A 188 -18.90 -5.87 -15.69
N ASN A 189 -19.19 -4.57 -15.78
CA ASN A 189 -20.49 -4.02 -15.42
C ASN A 189 -21.55 -4.27 -16.49
N VAL A 190 -21.18 -4.63 -17.72
CA VAL A 190 -22.13 -5.08 -18.74
C VAL A 190 -22.65 -6.47 -18.34
N PRO A 191 -23.96 -6.63 -18.06
CA PRO A 191 -24.50 -7.87 -17.53
C PRO A 191 -24.37 -9.05 -18.49
N GLU A 192 -24.63 -8.81 -19.78
CA GLU A 192 -24.62 -9.83 -20.82
C GLU A 192 -23.20 -10.01 -21.39
N PRO A 193 -22.56 -11.18 -21.23
CA PRO A 193 -21.19 -11.41 -21.71
C PRO A 193 -21.04 -11.24 -23.24
N GLU A 194 -22.11 -11.50 -24.00
CA GLU A 194 -22.12 -11.36 -25.46
C GLU A 194 -22.12 -9.89 -25.93
N GLU A 195 -22.52 -8.96 -25.06
CA GLU A 195 -22.54 -7.51 -25.34
C GLU A 195 -21.27 -6.81 -24.86
N ARG A 196 -20.34 -7.55 -24.23
CA ARG A 196 -19.06 -7.00 -23.77
C ARG A 196 -18.14 -6.73 -24.96
N GLU A 197 -17.42 -5.63 -24.88
CA GLU A 197 -16.41 -5.25 -25.87
C GLU A 197 -15.26 -6.28 -25.95
N THR A 198 -14.99 -6.98 -24.84
CA THR A 198 -14.06 -8.11 -24.75
C THR A 198 -14.47 -9.07 -23.64
N ASN A 199 -14.23 -10.36 -23.86
CA ASN A 199 -14.46 -11.44 -22.88
C ASN A 199 -13.22 -11.77 -22.03
N GLN A 200 -12.10 -11.07 -22.26
CA GLN A 200 -10.81 -11.34 -21.61
C GLN A 200 -10.85 -11.21 -20.08
N PHE A 201 -11.84 -10.49 -19.53
CA PHE A 201 -11.99 -10.26 -18.09
C PHE A 201 -13.01 -11.18 -17.42
N ASP A 202 -13.73 -12.01 -18.16
CA ASP A 202 -14.88 -12.76 -17.64
C ASP A 202 -14.52 -13.72 -16.50
N GLN A 203 -13.29 -14.22 -16.50
CA GLN A 203 -12.75 -15.12 -15.47
C GLN A 203 -12.07 -14.38 -14.32
N LEU A 204 -12.02 -13.05 -14.35
CA LEU A 204 -11.28 -12.25 -13.38
C LEU A 204 -11.98 -12.26 -12.03
N GLU A 205 -11.28 -12.75 -11.01
CA GLU A 205 -11.82 -12.90 -9.65
C GLU A 205 -11.26 -11.83 -8.70
N TYR A 206 -10.01 -11.42 -8.89
CA TYR A 206 -9.30 -10.55 -7.95
C TYR A 206 -8.51 -9.42 -8.63
N VAL A 207 -8.47 -8.27 -7.96
CA VAL A 207 -7.50 -7.20 -8.17
C VAL A 207 -6.70 -7.02 -6.89
N PHE A 208 -5.37 -7.07 -6.99
CA PHE A 208 -4.45 -6.86 -5.87
C PHE A 208 -3.63 -5.58 -6.10
N ILE A 209 -3.74 -4.60 -5.20
CA ILE A 209 -3.02 -3.33 -5.29
C ILE A 209 -2.09 -3.22 -4.08
N ASP A 210 -0.78 -3.22 -4.30
CA ASP A 210 0.23 -3.07 -3.26
C ASP A 210 0.93 -1.73 -3.37
N ASP A 211 0.70 -0.85 -2.39
CA ASP A 211 1.29 0.49 -2.30
C ASP A 211 1.22 1.22 -3.64
N PRO A 212 0.04 1.67 -4.09
CA PRO A 212 -0.14 2.22 -5.44
C PRO A 212 0.75 3.43 -5.76
N VAL A 213 1.33 4.05 -4.72
CA VAL A 213 2.27 5.18 -4.83
C VAL A 213 3.03 5.34 -3.52
N SER A 214 4.35 5.36 -3.58
CA SER A 214 5.23 5.49 -2.40
C SER A 214 5.85 6.88 -2.22
N SER A 215 5.61 7.82 -3.15
CA SER A 215 6.42 9.04 -3.28
C SER A 215 5.62 10.31 -3.61
N LEU A 216 4.29 10.28 -3.44
CA LEU A 216 3.44 11.45 -3.68
C LEU A 216 3.41 12.41 -2.49
N ASP A 217 3.07 13.67 -2.77
CA ASP A 217 2.63 14.57 -1.72
C ASP A 217 1.26 14.15 -1.14
N GLU A 218 0.92 14.70 0.02
CA GLU A 218 -0.28 14.31 0.75
C GLU A 218 -1.59 14.60 -0.02
N ASN A 219 -1.62 15.64 -0.87
CA ASN A 219 -2.81 16.02 -1.60
C ASN A 219 -3.10 15.04 -2.74
N HIS A 220 -2.09 14.74 -3.57
CA HIS A 220 -2.23 13.78 -4.66
C HIS A 220 -2.54 12.37 -4.13
N LEU A 221 -1.98 12.01 -2.96
CA LEU A 221 -2.28 10.75 -2.31
C LEU A 221 -3.75 10.65 -1.86
N ILE A 222 -4.35 11.74 -1.36
CA ILE A 222 -5.78 11.80 -1.02
C ILE A 222 -6.62 11.65 -2.29
N GLU A 223 -6.30 12.38 -3.35
CA GLU A 223 -7.05 12.36 -4.61
C GLU A 223 -7.04 10.96 -5.23
N LEU A 224 -5.88 10.30 -5.28
CA LEU A 224 -5.75 8.93 -5.77
C LEU A 224 -6.58 7.95 -4.94
N ALA A 225 -6.61 8.11 -3.61
CA ALA A 225 -7.45 7.28 -2.74
C ALA A 225 -8.94 7.49 -3.03
N VAL A 226 -9.38 8.74 -3.20
CA VAL A 226 -10.78 9.08 -3.52
C VAL A 226 -11.17 8.50 -4.88
N SER A 227 -10.35 8.69 -5.91
CA SER A 227 -10.59 8.17 -7.26
C SER A 227 -10.63 6.64 -7.28
N LEU A 228 -9.67 5.97 -6.63
CA LEU A 228 -9.65 4.51 -6.53
C LEU A 228 -10.88 3.98 -5.78
N ALA A 229 -11.27 4.60 -4.67
CA ALA A 229 -12.47 4.20 -3.95
C ALA A 229 -13.74 4.42 -4.77
N GLY A 230 -13.82 5.53 -5.52
CA GLY A 230 -14.90 5.81 -6.46
C GLY A 230 -15.02 4.73 -7.52
N LEU A 231 -13.90 4.34 -8.12
CA LEU A 231 -13.82 3.28 -9.11
C LEU A 231 -14.24 1.91 -8.53
N ILE A 232 -13.75 1.55 -7.34
CA ILE A 232 -14.16 0.30 -6.68
C ILE A 232 -15.65 0.30 -6.35
N LYS A 233 -16.22 1.44 -5.97
CA LYS A 233 -17.66 1.59 -5.69
C LYS A 233 -18.52 1.47 -6.96
N SER A 234 -18.01 1.84 -8.14
CA SER A 234 -18.73 1.71 -9.40
C SER A 234 -18.79 0.26 -9.92
N SER A 235 -17.94 -0.63 -9.40
CA SER A 235 -17.99 -2.06 -9.72
C SER A 235 -19.29 -2.70 -9.24
N GLN A 236 -20.05 -3.28 -10.17
CA GLN A 236 -21.27 -4.05 -9.94
C GLN A 236 -21.02 -5.56 -9.99
N SER A 237 -19.87 -5.96 -10.54
CA SER A 237 -19.45 -7.37 -10.64
C SER A 237 -19.02 -7.97 -9.30
N GLY A 238 -18.83 -9.30 -9.32
CA GLY A 238 -18.31 -10.07 -8.19
C GLY A 238 -16.79 -9.92 -7.96
N LEU A 239 -16.14 -9.00 -8.67
CA LEU A 239 -14.70 -8.73 -8.59
C LEU A 239 -14.32 -8.28 -7.17
N LYS A 240 -13.27 -8.91 -6.62
CA LYS A 240 -12.78 -8.63 -5.26
C LYS A 240 -11.49 -7.84 -5.30
N PHE A 241 -11.36 -6.87 -4.40
CA PHE A 241 -10.21 -5.98 -4.30
C PHE A 241 -9.45 -6.24 -3.00
N ILE A 242 -8.14 -6.43 -3.11
CA ILE A 242 -7.22 -6.51 -1.98
C ILE A 242 -6.25 -5.35 -2.12
N ILE A 243 -6.27 -4.44 -1.16
CA ILE A 243 -5.43 -3.25 -1.18
C ILE A 243 -4.51 -3.30 0.04
N THR A 244 -3.21 -3.27 -0.19
CA THR A 244 -2.20 -3.21 0.85
C THR A 244 -1.52 -1.85 0.82
N THR A 245 -1.38 -1.19 1.97
CA THR A 245 -0.65 0.08 2.04
C THR A 245 0.15 0.25 3.33
N HIS A 246 1.25 1.00 3.27
CA HIS A 246 1.97 1.49 4.45
C HIS A 246 1.60 2.91 4.86
N SER A 247 0.88 3.65 4.01
CA SER A 247 0.52 5.04 4.27
C SER A 247 -0.75 5.13 5.12
N PRO A 248 -0.68 5.65 6.37
CA PRO A 248 -1.87 5.80 7.21
C PRO A 248 -2.90 6.77 6.61
N LEU A 249 -2.44 7.81 5.90
CA LEU A 249 -3.32 8.77 5.24
C LEU A 249 -4.13 8.10 4.14
N PHE A 250 -3.45 7.42 3.21
CA PHE A 250 -4.08 6.68 2.12
C PHE A 250 -5.07 5.65 2.65
N TYR A 251 -4.64 4.91 3.67
CA TYR A 251 -5.47 3.93 4.36
C TYR A 251 -6.76 4.55 4.91
N ASN A 252 -6.65 5.65 5.65
CA ASN A 252 -7.79 6.29 6.31
C ASN A 252 -8.78 6.88 5.30
N VAL A 253 -8.28 7.49 4.22
CA VAL A 253 -9.15 8.00 3.14
C VAL A 253 -9.90 6.84 2.48
N LEU A 254 -9.20 5.77 2.07
CA LEU A 254 -9.85 4.59 1.49
C LEU A 254 -10.86 3.95 2.43
N PHE A 255 -10.51 3.79 3.71
CA PHE A 255 -11.39 3.18 4.71
C PHE A 255 -12.73 3.94 4.81
N ASN A 256 -12.66 5.27 4.87
CA ASN A 256 -13.82 6.15 4.94
C ASN A 256 -14.60 6.17 3.62
N GLU A 257 -13.92 6.36 2.49
CA GLU A 257 -14.57 6.44 1.18
C GLU A 257 -15.28 5.14 0.79
N LEU A 258 -14.74 3.99 1.18
CA LEU A 258 -15.34 2.68 0.95
C LEU A 258 -16.43 2.32 1.98
N ASN A 259 -16.68 3.17 2.98
CA ASN A 259 -17.55 2.88 4.13
C ASN A 259 -17.19 1.53 4.79
N SER A 260 -15.90 1.25 4.90
CA SER A 260 -15.41 -0.02 5.44
C SER A 260 -15.76 -0.14 6.93
N LYS A 261 -16.18 -1.33 7.35
CA LYS A 261 -16.45 -1.63 8.77
C LYS A 261 -15.34 -2.43 9.45
N THR A 262 -14.57 -3.14 8.63
CA THR A 262 -13.54 -4.07 9.04
C THR A 262 -12.25 -3.70 8.35
N CYS A 263 -11.17 -3.71 9.11
CA CYS A 263 -9.86 -3.30 8.67
C CYS A 263 -8.86 -4.39 9.08
N TYR A 264 -7.78 -4.57 8.30
CA TYR A 264 -6.76 -5.56 8.63
C TYR A 264 -5.41 -4.90 8.85
N LEU A 265 -4.70 -5.38 9.86
CA LEU A 265 -3.31 -5.06 10.11
C LEU A 265 -2.47 -6.31 9.87
N LEU A 266 -1.52 -6.21 8.95
CA LEU A 266 -0.49 -7.23 8.72
C LEU A 266 0.76 -6.87 9.51
N GLU A 267 1.22 -7.78 10.35
CA GLU A 267 2.43 -7.62 11.16
C GLU A 267 3.40 -8.76 10.84
N ARG A 268 4.70 -8.46 10.95
CA ARG A 268 5.78 -9.43 10.83
C ARG A 268 6.53 -9.45 12.15
N PHE A 269 6.60 -10.63 12.76
CA PHE A 269 7.36 -10.87 13.98
C PHE A 269 8.84 -11.12 13.66
N GLU A 270 9.71 -10.94 14.65
CA GLU A 270 11.16 -11.13 14.49
C GLU A 270 11.56 -12.57 14.11
N ASP A 271 10.77 -13.56 14.54
CA ASP A 271 10.93 -14.96 14.17
C ASP A 271 10.59 -15.25 12.69
N GLY A 272 10.18 -14.22 11.95
CA GLY A 272 9.81 -14.28 10.54
C GLY A 272 8.38 -14.77 10.29
N THR A 273 7.57 -14.96 11.33
CA THR A 273 6.15 -15.28 11.21
C THR A 273 5.29 -14.01 11.10
N PHE A 274 4.01 -14.19 10.76
CA PHE A 274 3.08 -13.11 10.45
C PHE A 274 1.78 -13.22 11.25
N SER A 275 1.14 -12.09 11.50
CA SER A 275 -0.26 -11.98 11.94
C SER A 275 -1.05 -11.13 10.97
N LEU A 276 -2.32 -11.49 10.77
CA LEU A 276 -3.30 -10.62 10.13
C LEU A 276 -4.43 -10.39 11.13
N THR A 277 -4.40 -9.23 11.77
CA THR A 277 -5.31 -8.86 12.85
C THR A 277 -6.47 -8.05 12.27
N GLU A 278 -7.69 -8.54 12.46
CA GLU A 278 -8.91 -7.81 12.11
C GLU A 278 -9.21 -6.78 13.19
N LYS A 279 -9.34 -5.50 12.80
CA LYS A 279 -9.75 -4.39 13.66
C LYS A 279 -11.13 -3.90 13.20
N GLN A 280 -11.95 -3.52 14.17
CA GLN A 280 -13.35 -3.12 13.99
C GLN A 280 -13.54 -1.70 14.53
N GLY A 281 -14.38 -0.89 13.87
CA GLY A 281 -14.65 0.49 14.26
C GLY A 281 -14.65 1.49 13.09
N ASP A 282 -14.88 2.77 13.38
CA ASP A 282 -14.64 3.87 12.44
C ASP A 282 -13.13 4.03 12.14
N SER A 283 -12.72 4.84 11.15
CA SER A 283 -11.28 5.01 10.83
C SER A 283 -10.44 5.40 12.03
N ASN A 284 -11.00 6.22 12.92
CA ASN A 284 -10.34 6.75 14.10
C ASN A 284 -10.13 5.68 15.20
N LYS A 285 -10.97 4.65 15.24
CA LYS A 285 -10.87 3.50 16.16
C LYS A 285 -10.20 2.27 15.53
N SER A 286 -10.46 2.02 14.24
CA SER A 286 -9.97 0.85 13.51
C SER A 286 -8.48 0.92 13.22
N PHE A 287 -7.96 2.11 12.87
CA PHE A 287 -6.53 2.31 12.65
C PHE A 287 -6.07 3.74 12.99
N SER A 288 -6.13 4.12 14.27
CA SER A 288 -5.30 5.24 14.73
C SER A 288 -3.87 4.74 14.89
N TYR A 289 -3.03 5.05 13.91
CA TYR A 289 -1.61 4.69 13.89
C TYR A 289 -0.93 4.97 15.25
N HIS A 290 -1.22 6.13 15.86
CA HIS A 290 -0.67 6.50 17.17
C HIS A 290 -1.18 5.60 18.30
N LEU A 291 -2.46 5.22 18.32
CA LEU A 291 -2.98 4.27 19.30
C LEU A 291 -2.36 2.87 19.12
N TYR A 292 -2.14 2.45 17.88
CA TYR A 292 -1.43 1.20 17.60
C TYR A 292 0.01 1.23 18.11
N LEU A 293 0.75 2.33 17.87
CA LEU A 293 2.11 2.49 18.38
C LEU A 293 2.13 2.41 19.92
N ILE A 294 1.17 3.08 20.58
CA ILE A 294 1.04 3.04 22.05
C ILE A 294 0.79 1.60 22.52
N GLN A 295 -0.20 0.90 21.96
CA GLN A 295 -0.50 -0.50 22.33
C GLN A 295 0.70 -1.44 22.13
N THR A 296 1.41 -1.27 21.00
CA THR A 296 2.61 -2.07 20.70
C THR A 296 3.70 -1.84 21.75
N LEU A 297 3.92 -0.58 22.14
CA LEU A 297 4.88 -0.23 23.18
C LEU A 297 4.45 -0.72 24.57
N GLU A 298 3.15 -0.62 24.90
CA GLU A 298 2.59 -1.11 26.17
C GLU A 298 2.78 -2.61 26.31
N GLN A 299 2.45 -3.38 25.27
CA GLN A 299 2.60 -4.83 25.28
C GLN A 299 4.07 -5.23 25.43
N ALA A 300 4.98 -4.60 24.67
CA ALA A 300 6.41 -4.88 24.76
C ALA A 300 6.98 -4.55 26.15
N VAL A 301 6.49 -3.48 26.79
CA VAL A 301 6.85 -3.13 28.17
C VAL A 301 6.31 -4.17 29.15
N ALA A 302 5.04 -4.56 29.03
CA ALA A 302 4.39 -5.51 29.93
C ALA A 302 5.03 -6.91 29.87
N GLU A 303 5.42 -7.36 28.67
CA GLU A 303 6.08 -8.66 28.44
C GLU A 303 7.60 -8.60 28.63
N ASN A 304 8.17 -7.43 28.96
CA ASN A 304 9.61 -7.17 29.04
C ASN A 304 10.38 -7.51 27.74
N GLN A 305 9.70 -7.41 26.60
CA GLN A 305 10.18 -7.67 25.24
C GLN A 305 10.53 -6.39 24.47
N VAL A 306 10.90 -5.30 25.18
CA VAL A 306 11.35 -4.07 24.51
C VAL A 306 12.64 -4.35 23.73
N GLN A 307 12.61 -3.99 22.45
CA GLN A 307 13.64 -4.19 21.43
C GLN A 307 13.94 -2.87 20.71
N LYS A 308 14.98 -2.84 19.87
CA LYS A 308 15.46 -1.62 19.19
C LYS A 308 14.37 -0.88 18.41
N TYR A 309 13.57 -1.60 17.63
CA TYR A 309 12.54 -0.96 16.80
C TYR A 309 11.48 -0.21 17.63
N HIS A 310 11.28 -0.59 18.90
CA HIS A 310 10.36 0.11 19.80
C HIS A 310 10.83 1.54 20.09
N PHE A 311 12.13 1.83 20.07
CA PHE A 311 12.62 3.20 20.20
C PHE A 311 12.21 4.07 19.00
N THR A 312 12.16 3.48 17.81
CA THR A 312 11.64 4.16 16.60
C THR A 312 10.16 4.46 16.73
N LEU A 313 9.37 3.52 17.25
CA LEU A 313 7.93 3.73 17.48
C LEU A 313 7.69 4.84 18.52
N LEU A 314 8.44 4.82 19.62
CA LEU A 314 8.38 5.85 20.66
C LEU A 314 8.75 7.22 20.11
N ARG A 315 9.83 7.31 19.33
CA ARG A 315 10.25 8.55 18.66
C ARG A 315 9.15 9.09 17.74
N ASN A 316 8.52 8.23 16.93
CA ASN A 316 7.41 8.62 16.06
C ASN A 316 6.25 9.24 16.84
N LEU A 317 5.92 8.70 18.02
CA LEU A 317 4.88 9.27 18.89
C LEU A 317 5.26 10.67 19.37
N TYR A 318 6.49 10.88 19.84
CA TYR A 318 6.97 12.18 20.27
C TYR A 318 7.01 13.19 19.12
N GLU A 319 7.49 12.80 17.94
CA GLU A 319 7.53 13.66 16.75
C GLU A 319 6.14 14.13 16.34
N LYS A 320 5.17 13.20 16.31
CA LYS A 320 3.79 13.51 15.92
C LYS A 320 3.07 14.34 16.98
N THR A 321 3.30 14.07 18.26
CA THR A 321 2.77 14.87 19.37
C THR A 321 3.33 16.30 19.32
N ALA A 322 4.64 16.45 19.08
CA ALA A 322 5.30 17.75 19.02
C ALA A 322 4.80 18.58 17.83
N SER A 323 4.67 17.94 16.67
CA SER A 323 4.09 18.56 15.48
C SER A 323 2.65 19.01 15.72
N PHE A 324 1.82 18.18 16.36
CA PHE A 324 0.44 18.52 16.68
C PHE A 324 0.33 19.70 17.68
N LEU A 325 1.22 19.75 18.68
CA LEU A 325 1.23 20.81 19.70
C LEU A 325 2.00 22.07 19.27
N GLY A 326 2.58 22.10 18.07
CA GLY A 326 3.30 23.27 17.54
C GLY A 326 4.71 23.48 18.09
N TYR A 327 5.36 22.43 18.62
CA TYR A 327 6.74 22.52 19.09
C TYR A 327 7.73 22.49 17.91
N PRO A 328 8.80 23.31 17.94
CA PRO A 328 9.80 23.36 16.87
C PRO A 328 10.67 22.09 16.80
N LYS A 329 10.83 21.37 17.93
CA LYS A 329 11.57 20.11 18.01
C LYS A 329 10.88 19.15 18.97
N TRP A 330 10.79 17.88 18.59
CA TRP A 330 10.16 16.86 19.42
C TRP A 330 10.87 16.63 20.76
N SER A 331 12.19 16.84 20.80
CA SER A 331 13.00 16.71 22.02
C SER A 331 12.56 17.67 23.12
N GLU A 332 11.86 18.77 22.79
CA GLU A 332 11.35 19.72 23.77
C GLU A 332 10.21 19.14 24.61
N LEU A 333 9.52 18.10 24.12
CA LEU A 333 8.53 17.35 24.88
C LEU A 333 9.15 16.34 25.86
N LEU A 334 10.46 16.09 25.83
CA LEU A 334 11.06 15.11 26.74
C LEU A 334 11.04 15.62 28.19
N PRO A 335 10.83 14.73 29.18
CA PRO A 335 10.89 15.09 30.59
C PRO A 335 12.33 15.25 31.09
N GLY A 336 12.50 16.00 32.18
CA GLY A 336 13.75 16.04 32.95
C GLY A 336 14.98 16.39 32.12
N ASP A 337 16.02 15.55 32.17
CA ASP A 337 17.21 15.67 31.34
C ASP A 337 16.91 15.27 29.88
N LYS A 338 16.36 16.22 29.14
CA LYS A 338 15.95 16.07 27.73
C LYS A 338 17.11 15.60 26.86
N GLN A 339 18.33 16.06 27.12
CA GLN A 339 19.50 15.74 26.29
C GLN A 339 19.91 14.28 26.47
N ALA A 340 19.88 13.75 27.69
CA ALA A 340 20.15 12.34 27.96
C ALA A 340 19.17 11.42 27.23
N TYR A 341 17.86 11.70 27.35
CA TYR A 341 16.82 10.90 26.67
C TYR A 341 16.88 11.04 25.14
N LEU A 342 17.13 12.24 24.63
CA LEU A 342 17.29 12.49 23.19
C LEU A 342 18.44 11.64 22.64
N ASN A 343 19.62 11.72 23.25
CA ASN A 343 20.79 10.95 22.84
C ASN A 343 20.50 9.44 22.87
N ARG A 344 19.77 8.98 23.89
CA ARG A 344 19.38 7.58 24.04
C ARG A 344 18.45 7.09 22.95
N ILE A 345 17.41 7.87 22.61
CA ILE A 345 16.50 7.54 21.52
C ILE A 345 17.24 7.58 20.19
N ILE A 346 18.07 8.61 19.95
CA ILE A 346 18.84 8.72 18.71
C ILE A 346 19.75 7.50 18.53
N GLN A 347 20.42 7.04 19.59
CA GLN A 347 21.28 5.85 19.54
C GLN A 347 20.59 4.61 18.96
N PHE A 348 19.30 4.42 19.22
CA PHE A 348 18.51 3.27 18.74
C PHE A 348 17.71 3.56 17.47
N THR A 349 17.64 4.82 17.03
CA THR A 349 16.83 5.24 15.86
C THR A 349 17.66 5.78 14.70
N SER A 350 18.95 6.08 14.90
CA SER A 350 19.85 6.44 13.82
C SER A 350 20.25 5.19 13.04
N HIS A 351 20.13 5.25 11.71
CA HIS A 351 20.95 4.41 10.85
C HIS A 351 22.40 4.78 11.13
N SER A 352 23.19 3.91 11.74
CA SER A 352 24.61 4.14 11.86
C SER A 352 25.17 4.23 10.44
N THR A 353 25.52 5.44 10.02
CA THR A 353 26.31 5.71 8.80
C THR A 353 27.74 5.16 8.93
N LEU A 354 28.09 4.64 10.11
CA LEU A 354 29.28 3.85 10.38
C LEU A 354 28.90 2.36 10.44
N SER A 355 29.57 1.62 9.57
CA SER A 355 29.47 0.20 9.32
C SER A 355 29.74 -0.68 10.54
N ASN A 356 29.07 -1.83 10.55
CA ASN A 356 29.39 -3.10 11.22
C ASN A 356 29.26 -3.28 12.75
N ASP A 357 29.04 -2.26 13.56
CA ASP A 357 28.60 -2.52 14.95
C ASP A 357 27.07 -2.62 14.97
N ALA A 358 26.58 -3.86 14.95
CA ALA A 358 25.19 -4.13 15.31
C ALA A 358 24.94 -3.50 16.69
N VAL A 359 24.14 -2.43 16.75
CA VAL A 359 23.69 -1.81 18.01
C VAL A 359 23.30 -2.96 18.94
N ALA A 360 23.79 -2.98 20.18
CA ALA A 360 23.50 -4.08 21.11
C ALA A 360 22.00 -4.13 21.43
N GLU A 361 21.49 -5.30 21.80
CA GLU A 361 20.11 -5.41 22.32
C GLU A 361 19.92 -4.48 23.53
N PRO A 362 18.73 -3.86 23.69
CA PRO A 362 18.53 -2.90 24.75
C PRO A 362 18.77 -3.51 26.15
N THR A 363 19.66 -2.89 26.91
CA THR A 363 19.93 -3.24 28.32
C THR A 363 18.67 -3.03 29.18
N PRO A 364 18.55 -3.68 30.36
CA PRO A 364 17.37 -3.49 31.21
C PRO A 364 17.04 -2.02 31.55
N PRO A 365 18.03 -1.14 31.84
CA PRO A 365 17.76 0.30 32.00
C PRO A 365 17.24 0.99 30.72
N GLU A 366 17.67 0.54 29.54
CA GLU A 366 17.17 1.05 28.25
C GLU A 366 15.71 0.67 28.03
N LYS A 367 15.35 -0.57 28.35
CA LYS A 367 13.96 -1.02 28.29
C LYS A 367 13.07 -0.20 29.23
N GLN A 368 13.56 0.10 30.43
CA GLN A 368 12.84 0.97 31.38
C GLN A 368 12.68 2.40 30.87
N THR A 369 13.62 2.90 30.07
CA THR A 369 13.53 4.24 29.45
C THR A 369 12.30 4.33 28.54
N VAL A 370 12.01 3.28 27.76
CA VAL A 370 10.80 3.23 26.92
C VAL A 370 9.53 3.31 27.75
N ASN A 371 9.45 2.54 28.84
CA ASN A 371 8.31 2.59 29.76
C ASN A 371 8.11 3.98 30.39
N LEU A 372 9.19 4.60 30.87
CA LEU A 372 9.14 5.92 31.49
C LEU A 372 8.62 6.98 30.52
N LEU A 373 9.19 7.01 29.31
CA LEU A 373 8.84 7.99 28.29
C LEU A 373 7.44 7.77 27.71
N LEU A 374 7.02 6.51 27.53
CA LEU A 374 5.65 6.19 27.12
C LEU A 374 4.63 6.68 28.16
N ASN A 375 4.87 6.40 29.44
CA ASN A 375 4.00 6.87 30.52
C ASN A 375 3.97 8.39 30.65
N HIS A 376 5.12 9.04 30.47
CA HIS A 376 5.20 10.50 30.41
C HIS A 376 4.29 11.04 29.29
N LEU A 377 4.46 10.51 28.07
CA LEU A 377 3.70 10.96 26.91
C LEU A 377 2.18 10.78 27.12
N LYS A 378 1.77 9.64 27.71
CA LYS A 378 0.35 9.39 28.04
C LYS A 378 -0.22 10.30 29.12
N LYS A 379 0.54 10.58 30.19
CA LYS A 379 0.05 11.34 31.34
C LYS A 379 0.00 12.84 31.07
N GLU A 380 1.07 13.38 30.50
CA GLU A 380 1.23 14.84 30.33
C GLU A 380 0.44 15.39 29.13
N TYR A 381 0.25 14.58 28.08
CA TYR A 381 -0.39 15.04 26.83
C TYR A 381 -1.76 14.43 26.57
N GLY A 382 -2.42 13.89 27.60
CA GLY A 382 -3.86 13.57 27.58
C GLY A 382 -4.26 12.45 26.63
N PHE A 383 -3.35 11.51 26.30
CA PHE A 383 -3.74 10.33 25.54
C PHE A 383 -4.78 9.51 26.31
N TRP A 384 -5.83 9.07 25.61
CA TRP A 384 -6.90 8.30 26.22
C TRP A 384 -6.35 7.03 26.87
N GLN A 385 -6.59 6.89 28.19
CA GLN A 385 -6.25 5.70 28.94
C GLN A 385 -7.44 4.76 28.86
N GLN A 386 -7.22 3.53 28.38
CA GLN A 386 -8.25 2.50 28.44
C GLN A 386 -8.70 2.36 29.90
N VAL A 387 -9.98 2.60 30.15
CA VAL A 387 -10.59 2.28 31.44
C VAL A 387 -10.59 0.77 31.54
N GLU A 388 -9.78 0.21 32.45
CA GLU A 388 -9.89 -1.20 32.83
C GLU A 388 -11.33 -1.44 33.28
N THR A 389 -12.10 -2.08 32.42
CA THR A 389 -13.38 -2.65 32.79
C THR A 389 -13.02 -3.92 33.55
N ASN A 390 -12.88 -3.77 34.87
CA ASN A 390 -12.89 -4.90 35.79
C ASN A 390 -14.28 -5.54 35.72
N ASP A 391 -14.43 -6.53 34.85
CA ASP A 391 -15.49 -7.54 34.92
C ASP A 391 -14.92 -8.85 35.47
#